data_AF-A0A1W0E912-F1
#
_entry.id   AF-A0A1W0E912-F1
#
_cell.length_a   1.000
_cell.length_b   1.000
_cell.length_c   1.000
_cell.angle_alpha   90.00
_cell.angle_beta   90.00
_cell.angle_gamma   90.00
#
_symmetry.space_group_name_H-M   'P 1'
#
loop_
_entity.id
_entity.type
_entity.pdbx_description
1 polymer ?
#
loop_
_entity_poly.entity_id
_entity_poly.type
_entity_poly.pdbx_seq_one_letter_code
_entity_poly.pdbx_strand_id
1 'polypeptide(L)'
;MHPFLTCEKFLKTNQIIFSKRKAYGKINLIDVYNVNNIHTIYSDEKWTKLGYKVDADIKPFKISNRKKLYADFQVVSNYILDFDGVIPDKNLSNLKFTEFLNVKGSVKIDFPKIFDKAEIDKKETFLNELCLRFSTLQIKIIFFIQRLSHIKYAVKGVFCHENDKEIVSLLVSGIYHKFAIKNFLPN
;
A
#
# COMPACT_ATOMS: atom_id res chain seq x y z
N MET A 1 28.97 9.51 5.86
CA MET A 1 28.52 8.09 5.94
C MET A 1 29.09 7.39 4.72
N HIS A 2 29.77 6.24 4.87
CA HIS A 2 30.42 5.55 3.73
C HIS A 2 29.39 4.77 2.91
N PRO A 3 29.37 4.85 1.57
CA PRO A 3 28.29 4.29 0.75
C PRO A 3 28.23 2.76 0.74
N PHE A 4 29.36 2.09 0.96
CA PHE A 4 29.46 0.62 0.81
C PHE A 4 29.68 -0.14 2.12
N LEU A 5 30.00 0.57 3.21
CA LEU A 5 30.45 -0.04 4.46
C LEU A 5 29.73 0.58 5.66
N THR A 6 29.36 -0.25 6.63
CA THR A 6 28.75 0.17 7.89
C THR A 6 29.28 -0.67 9.05
N CYS A 7 28.97 -0.30 10.29
CA CYS A 7 29.28 -1.09 11.48
C CYS A 7 28.05 -1.19 12.37
N GLU A 8 28.01 -2.20 13.26
CA GLU A 8 26.82 -2.55 14.06
C GLU A 8 26.21 -1.36 14.82
N LYS A 9 27.05 -0.47 15.38
CA LYS A 9 26.60 0.72 16.11
C LYS A 9 25.76 1.71 15.29
N PHE A 10 25.80 1.63 13.96
CA PHE A 10 25.02 2.49 13.06
C PHE A 10 23.80 1.79 12.47
N LEU A 11 23.57 0.52 12.80
CA LEU A 11 22.38 -0.19 12.36
C LEU A 11 21.16 0.34 13.09
N LYS A 12 20.08 0.56 12.33
CA LYS A 12 18.78 0.86 12.92
C LYS A 12 18.26 -0.37 13.66
N THR A 13 17.33 -0.16 14.59
CA THR A 13 16.69 -1.23 15.38
C THR A 13 15.99 -2.30 14.53
N ASN A 14 15.61 -1.95 13.30
CA ASN A 14 14.98 -2.84 12.32
C ASN A 14 15.96 -3.40 11.27
N GLN A 15 17.27 -3.25 11.47
CA GLN A 15 18.29 -3.76 10.57
C GLN A 15 19.12 -4.83 11.26
N ILE A 16 19.53 -5.82 10.49
CA ILE A 16 20.32 -6.96 10.95
C ILE A 16 21.42 -7.27 9.94
N ILE A 17 22.48 -7.90 10.43
CA ILE A 17 23.49 -8.53 9.58
C ILE A 17 23.07 -9.98 9.36
N PHE A 18 23.08 -10.44 8.11
CA PHE A 18 22.83 -11.85 7.84
C PHE A 18 23.97 -12.71 8.40
N SER A 19 23.66 -13.53 9.41
CA SER A 19 24.62 -14.21 10.29
C SER A 19 25.63 -15.15 9.60
N LYS A 20 25.39 -15.50 8.34
CA LYS A 20 26.33 -16.35 7.56
C LYS A 20 27.47 -15.56 6.91
N ARG A 21 27.50 -14.23 6.98
CA ARG A 21 28.55 -13.41 6.34
C ARG A 21 29.45 -12.76 7.39
N LYS A 22 30.75 -13.04 7.29
CA LYS A 22 31.80 -12.48 8.16
C LYS A 22 31.94 -10.97 7.92
N ALA A 23 32.48 -10.25 8.91
CA ALA A 23 32.87 -8.85 8.76
C ALA A 23 33.81 -8.69 7.55
N TYR A 24 33.66 -7.59 6.82
CA TYR A 24 34.54 -7.21 5.71
C TYR A 24 35.96 -6.89 6.23
N GLY A 25 36.05 -6.31 7.42
CA GLY A 25 37.31 -5.97 8.08
C GLY A 25 37.07 -5.30 9.43
N LYS A 26 38.13 -4.79 10.04
CA LYS A 26 38.08 -4.06 11.30
C LYS A 26 38.68 -2.66 11.16
N ILE A 27 38.05 -1.66 11.75
CA ILE A 27 38.60 -0.31 11.92
C ILE A 27 38.61 -0.01 13.41
N ASN A 28 39.79 0.20 14.01
CA ASN A 28 39.94 0.44 15.45
C ASN A 28 39.19 -0.60 16.30
N LEU A 29 39.39 -1.89 16.01
CA LEU A 29 38.72 -3.03 16.66
C LEU A 29 37.20 -3.13 16.43
N ILE A 30 36.59 -2.23 15.66
CA ILE A 30 35.17 -2.28 15.30
C ILE A 30 35.00 -3.08 14.01
N ASP A 31 34.14 -4.10 14.04
CA ASP A 31 33.78 -4.87 12.85
C ASP A 31 32.99 -4.02 11.85
N VAL A 32 33.43 -4.06 10.59
CA VAL A 32 32.84 -3.34 9.47
C VAL A 32 32.23 -4.35 8.50
N TYR A 33 31.02 -4.06 8.03
CA TYR A 33 30.23 -4.92 7.18
C TYR A 33 29.89 -4.20 5.87
N ASN A 34 29.81 -4.96 4.78
CA ASN A 34 29.26 -4.45 3.53
C ASN A 34 27.77 -4.14 3.70
N VAL A 35 27.31 -2.98 3.22
CA VAL A 35 25.90 -2.55 3.30
C VAL A 35 24.97 -3.56 2.62
N ASN A 36 25.43 -4.27 1.57
CA ASN A 36 24.67 -5.32 0.89
C ASN A 36 24.37 -6.55 1.77
N ASN A 37 25.02 -6.67 2.93
CA ASN A 37 24.77 -7.75 3.90
C ASN A 37 23.81 -7.30 5.02
N ILE A 38 23.32 -6.07 4.96
CA ILE A 38 22.37 -5.52 5.92
C ILE A 38 20.97 -5.72 5.39
N HIS A 39 20.18 -6.45 6.16
CA HIS A 39 18.80 -6.77 5.82
C HIS A 39 17.86 -6.05 6.76
N THR A 40 16.69 -5.71 6.23
CA THR A 40 15.64 -5.07 7.00
C THR A 40 14.66 -6.11 7.51
N ILE A 41 14.34 -6.03 8.81
CA ILE A 41 13.33 -6.87 9.44
C ILE A 41 12.11 -6.05 9.87
N TYR A 42 10.92 -6.57 9.54
CA TYR A 42 9.66 -5.97 9.92
C TYR A 42 8.66 -7.01 10.44
N SER A 43 7.68 -6.55 11.20
CA SER A 43 6.54 -7.38 11.58
C SER A 43 5.65 -7.65 10.37
N ASP A 44 4.86 -8.72 10.43
CA ASP A 44 3.86 -9.05 9.41
C ASP A 44 2.94 -7.85 9.09
N GLU A 45 2.45 -7.16 10.13
CA GLU A 45 1.65 -5.92 9.99
C GLU A 45 2.35 -4.83 9.15
N LYS A 46 3.68 -4.75 9.22
CA LYS A 46 4.45 -3.71 8.55
C LYS A 46 4.85 -4.15 7.13
N TRP A 47 5.13 -5.44 6.91
CA TRP A 47 5.24 -6.01 5.57
C TRP A 47 3.94 -5.86 4.78
N THR A 48 2.81 -6.16 5.42
CA THR A 48 1.48 -5.94 4.84
C THR A 48 1.31 -4.49 4.41
N LYS A 49 1.62 -3.51 5.27
CA LYS A 49 1.54 -2.08 4.91
C LYS A 49 2.44 -1.69 3.72
N LEU A 50 3.55 -2.39 3.53
CA LEU A 50 4.46 -2.19 2.41
C LEU A 50 4.02 -2.95 1.14
N GLY A 51 2.86 -3.61 1.15
CA GLY A 51 2.32 -4.34 0.00
C GLY A 51 2.89 -5.76 -0.15
N TYR A 52 3.45 -6.33 0.92
CA TYR A 52 4.01 -7.69 0.91
C TYR A 52 3.26 -8.61 1.85
N LYS A 53 3.18 -9.89 1.47
CA LYS A 53 2.62 -10.96 2.30
C LYS A 53 3.74 -11.84 2.81
N VAL A 54 3.70 -12.18 4.09
CA VAL A 54 4.51 -13.26 4.63
C VAL A 54 3.75 -14.56 4.48
N ASP A 55 4.30 -15.52 3.74
CA ASP A 55 3.69 -16.84 3.59
C ASP A 55 3.68 -17.61 4.92
N ALA A 56 2.61 -18.39 5.15
CA ALA A 56 2.37 -19.07 6.42
C ALA A 56 3.50 -20.04 6.80
N ASP A 57 4.19 -20.57 5.79
CA ASP A 57 5.27 -21.55 5.94
C ASP A 57 6.62 -20.91 6.29
N ILE A 58 6.71 -19.58 6.24
CA ILE A 58 7.94 -18.84 6.56
C ILE A 58 8.09 -18.74 8.07
N LYS A 59 9.19 -19.31 8.59
CA LYS A 59 9.59 -19.12 9.99
C LYS A 59 10.10 -17.68 10.21
N PRO A 60 9.67 -17.00 11.29
CA PRO A 60 10.16 -15.67 11.59
C PRO A 60 11.67 -15.68 11.84
N PHE A 61 12.37 -14.67 11.32
CA PHE A 61 13.80 -14.49 11.57
C PHE A 61 14.09 -14.25 13.05
N LYS A 62 13.26 -13.42 13.70
CA LYS A 62 13.41 -13.05 15.09
C LYS A 62 12.05 -12.81 15.73
N ILE A 63 11.93 -13.11 17.02
CA ILE A 63 10.78 -12.72 17.84
C ILE A 63 11.25 -11.62 18.79
N SER A 64 10.58 -10.47 18.78
CA SER A 64 10.88 -9.33 19.66
C SER A 64 9.58 -8.72 20.16
N ASN A 65 9.46 -8.48 21.46
CA ASN A 65 8.26 -7.90 22.09
C ASN A 65 6.96 -8.61 21.66
N ARG A 66 6.98 -9.95 21.62
CA ARG A 66 5.87 -10.81 21.15
C ARG A 66 5.46 -10.61 19.68
N LYS A 67 6.20 -9.81 18.90
CA LYS A 67 6.02 -9.67 17.45
C LYS A 67 6.98 -10.58 16.69
N LYS A 68 6.44 -11.31 15.73
CA LYS A 68 7.22 -12.07 14.73
C LYS A 68 7.80 -11.08 13.72
N LEU A 69 9.12 -11.10 13.54
CA LEU A 69 9.84 -10.26 12.59
C LEU A 69 10.39 -11.12 11.46
N TYR A 70 10.19 -10.65 10.24
CA TYR A 70 10.57 -11.31 9.00
C TYR A 70 11.53 -10.41 8.24
N ALA A 71 12.57 -10.99 7.66
CA ALA A 71 13.54 -10.25 6.88
C ALA A 71 13.11 -10.08 5.43
N ASP A 72 13.54 -9.01 4.77
CA ASP A 72 13.26 -8.72 3.36
C ASP A 72 13.49 -9.92 2.43
N PHE A 73 14.60 -10.63 2.58
CA PHE A 73 14.93 -11.80 1.75
C PHE A 73 14.03 -13.02 1.99
N GLN A 74 13.28 -13.05 3.10
CA GLN A 74 12.28 -14.10 3.35
C GLN A 74 10.94 -13.75 2.69
N VAL A 75 10.65 -12.46 2.51
CA VAL A 75 9.35 -11.98 2.03
C VAL A 75 9.42 -11.85 0.51
N VAL A 76 9.09 -12.94 -0.19
CA VAL A 76 9.17 -13.02 -1.66
C VAL A 76 7.81 -12.77 -2.33
N SER A 77 6.74 -12.66 -1.55
CA SER A 77 5.38 -12.62 -2.07
C SER A 77 4.81 -11.21 -1.98
N ASN A 78 4.59 -10.58 -3.13
CA ASN A 78 3.74 -9.39 -3.22
C ASN A 78 2.35 -9.74 -2.64
N TYR A 79 1.76 -8.82 -1.89
CA TYR A 79 0.38 -8.94 -1.44
C TYR A 79 -0.54 -8.70 -2.65
N ILE A 80 -0.73 -9.75 -3.44
CA ILE A 80 -1.67 -9.76 -4.57
C ILE A 80 -3.05 -10.04 -3.98
N LEU A 81 -3.96 -9.07 -4.06
CA LEU A 81 -5.39 -9.36 -3.91
C LEU A 81 -5.88 -9.92 -5.24
N ASP A 82 -6.46 -11.11 -5.20
CA ASP A 82 -7.18 -11.65 -6.34
C ASP A 82 -8.41 -10.76 -6.60
N PHE A 83 -8.66 -10.46 -7.88
CA PHE A 83 -9.71 -9.57 -8.36
C PHE A 83 -11.12 -10.20 -8.24
N ASP A 84 -11.34 -11.09 -7.27
CA ASP A 84 -12.68 -11.56 -6.90
C ASP A 84 -13.39 -10.47 -6.12
N GLY A 85 -13.69 -9.40 -6.87
CA GLY A 85 -14.26 -8.16 -6.42
C GLY A 85 -15.63 -8.40 -5.82
N VAL A 86 -15.65 -8.56 -4.51
CA VAL A 86 -16.70 -8.03 -3.63
C VAL A 86 -16.04 -7.79 -2.27
N ILE A 87 -15.90 -6.53 -1.86
CA ILE A 87 -15.85 -6.19 -0.43
C ILE A 87 -17.06 -5.31 -0.17
N PRO A 88 -18.22 -5.90 0.15
CA PRO A 88 -19.37 -5.15 0.61
C PRO A 88 -19.27 -5.09 2.14
N ASP A 89 -18.14 -4.63 2.68
CA ASP A 89 -18.07 -4.43 4.12
C ASP A 89 -18.44 -2.97 4.39
N LYS A 90 -19.65 -2.78 4.94
CA LYS A 90 -20.15 -1.50 5.46
C LYS A 90 -19.18 -0.89 6.48
N ASN A 91 -18.26 -1.70 6.98
CA ASN A 91 -17.14 -1.26 7.79
C ASN A 91 -15.86 -1.20 6.95
N LEU A 92 -15.53 0.01 6.51
CA LEU A 92 -14.20 0.34 5.95
C LEU A 92 -13.04 -0.10 6.86
N SER A 93 -13.29 -0.47 8.14
CA SER A 93 -12.28 -0.90 9.10
C SER A 93 -11.53 -2.19 8.75
N ASN A 94 -12.08 -3.03 7.85
CA ASN A 94 -11.50 -4.34 7.52
C ASN A 94 -10.72 -4.36 6.19
N LEU A 95 -10.69 -3.25 5.46
CA LEU A 95 -9.89 -3.16 4.23
C LEU A 95 -8.40 -3.14 4.60
N LYS A 96 -7.62 -4.13 4.13
CA LYS A 96 -6.17 -4.12 4.32
C LYS A 96 -5.53 -3.09 3.39
N PHE A 97 -5.28 -1.91 3.95
CA PHE A 97 -4.79 -0.73 3.26
C PHE A 97 -3.29 -0.80 2.96
N THR A 98 -2.90 -0.75 1.68
CA THR A 98 -1.50 -0.59 1.30
C THR A 98 -1.40 0.36 0.11
N GLU A 99 -0.44 1.28 0.16
CA GLU A 99 -0.12 2.20 -0.94
C GLU A 99 0.52 1.45 -2.13
N PHE A 100 0.95 0.21 -1.89
CA PHE A 100 1.67 -0.68 -2.80
C PHE A 100 0.83 -1.90 -3.21
N LEU A 101 -0.49 -1.77 -3.16
CA LEU A 101 -1.40 -2.83 -3.52
C LEU A 101 -1.32 -3.08 -5.03
N ASN A 102 -0.60 -4.14 -5.43
CA ASN A 102 -0.60 -4.58 -6.82
C ASN A 102 -1.73 -5.60 -7.00
N VAL A 103 -2.85 -5.14 -7.55
CA VAL A 103 -3.99 -6.00 -7.88
C VAL A 103 -3.79 -6.55 -9.28
N LYS A 104 -3.46 -7.84 -9.37
CA LYS A 104 -3.13 -8.51 -10.62
C LYS A 104 -4.34 -8.48 -11.57
N GLY A 105 -4.09 -8.15 -12.84
CA GLY A 105 -5.15 -8.04 -13.86
C GLY A 105 -6.02 -6.79 -13.72
N SER A 106 -5.58 -5.81 -12.93
CA SER A 106 -6.29 -4.55 -12.76
C SER A 106 -5.45 -3.34 -13.15
N VAL A 107 -6.14 -2.27 -13.49
CA VAL A 107 -5.57 -0.95 -13.72
C VAL A 107 -6.09 0.01 -12.67
N LYS A 108 -5.21 0.92 -12.23
CA LYS A 108 -5.55 1.97 -11.27
C LYS A 108 -6.05 3.21 -12.02
N ILE A 109 -7.21 3.72 -11.61
CA ILE A 109 -7.78 5.00 -12.05
C ILE A 109 -7.80 5.94 -10.84
N ASP A 110 -6.95 6.97 -10.89
CA ASP A 110 -6.88 7.99 -9.84
C ASP A 110 -8.04 8.99 -9.96
N PHE A 111 -8.59 9.40 -8.82
CA PHE A 111 -9.52 10.50 -8.75
C PHE A 111 -8.79 11.85 -8.94
N PRO A 112 -9.47 12.87 -9.51
CA PRO A 112 -8.87 14.19 -9.68
C PRO A 112 -8.38 14.78 -8.36
N LYS A 113 -7.21 15.44 -8.34
CA LYS A 113 -6.58 16.01 -7.11
C LYS A 113 -7.49 16.93 -6.28
N ILE A 114 -8.41 17.60 -6.96
CA ILE A 114 -9.39 18.49 -6.36
C ILE A 114 -10.48 17.74 -5.57
N PHE A 115 -10.69 16.44 -5.84
CA PHE A 115 -11.50 15.57 -4.98
C PHE A 115 -11.00 15.61 -3.54
N ASP A 116 -9.69 15.64 -3.31
CA ASP A 116 -9.12 15.72 -1.96
C ASP A 116 -9.55 16.97 -1.18
N LYS A 117 -9.77 18.06 -1.91
CA LYS A 117 -10.15 19.37 -1.35
C LYS A 117 -11.67 19.52 -1.16
N ALA A 118 -12.48 18.59 -1.67
CA ALA A 118 -13.91 18.63 -1.49
C ALA A 118 -14.32 18.36 -0.03
N GLU A 119 -15.44 18.95 0.39
CA GLU A 119 -16.10 18.67 1.67
C GLU A 119 -16.52 17.19 1.76
N ILE A 120 -16.70 16.69 2.98
CA ILE A 120 -16.98 15.27 3.24
C ILE A 120 -18.30 14.84 2.57
N ASP A 121 -19.39 15.57 2.81
CA ASP A 121 -20.73 15.25 2.27
C ASP A 121 -20.73 15.20 0.73
N LYS A 122 -19.93 16.07 0.13
CA LYS A 122 -19.74 16.13 -1.32
C LYS A 122 -18.97 14.89 -1.82
N LYS A 123 -17.92 14.46 -1.11
CA LYS A 123 -17.20 13.21 -1.42
C LYS A 123 -18.11 11.99 -1.33
N GLU A 124 -18.95 11.91 -0.30
CA GLU A 124 -19.91 10.81 -0.14
C GLU A 124 -20.90 10.74 -1.31
N THR A 125 -21.43 11.90 -1.73
CA THR A 125 -22.34 12.00 -2.88
C THR A 125 -21.68 11.47 -4.16
N PHE A 126 -20.43 11.87 -4.43
CA PHE A 126 -19.66 11.40 -5.59
C PHE A 126 -19.43 9.88 -5.55
N LEU A 127 -19.01 9.35 -4.40
CA LEU A 127 -18.74 7.92 -4.24
C LEU A 127 -20.01 7.09 -4.39
N ASN A 128 -21.14 7.55 -3.85
CA ASN A 128 -22.43 6.87 -3.97
C ASN A 128 -22.92 6.83 -5.43
N GLU A 129 -22.78 7.93 -6.17
CA GLU A 129 -23.15 7.95 -7.59
C GLU A 129 -22.25 7.01 -8.42
N LEU A 130 -20.95 6.96 -8.13
CA LEU A 130 -20.03 6.00 -8.76
C LEU A 130 -20.41 4.55 -8.47
N CYS A 131 -20.63 4.20 -7.20
CA CYS A 131 -21.03 2.86 -6.78
C CYS A 131 -22.33 2.42 -7.49
N LEU A 132 -23.31 3.33 -7.61
CA LEU A 132 -24.56 3.05 -8.31
C LEU A 132 -24.34 2.73 -9.79
N ARG A 133 -23.49 3.51 -10.48
CA ARG A 133 -23.17 3.28 -11.90
C ARG A 133 -22.40 1.98 -12.11
N PHE A 134 -21.39 1.71 -11.29
CA PHE A 134 -20.63 0.46 -11.38
C PHE A 134 -21.53 -0.76 -11.13
N SER A 135 -22.42 -0.69 -10.13
CA SER A 135 -23.40 -1.76 -9.87
C SER A 135 -24.33 -1.98 -11.06
N THR A 136 -24.86 -0.91 -11.64
CA THR A 136 -25.78 -0.97 -12.79
C THR A 136 -25.11 -1.60 -14.03
N LEU A 137 -23.83 -1.29 -14.25
CA LEU A 137 -23.04 -1.83 -15.36
C LEU A 137 -22.33 -3.13 -15.02
N GLN A 138 -22.54 -3.68 -13.82
CA GLN A 138 -21.88 -4.89 -13.31
C GLN A 138 -20.34 -4.81 -13.33
N ILE A 139 -19.79 -3.60 -13.22
CA ILE A 139 -18.33 -3.37 -13.19
C ILE A 139 -17.82 -3.62 -11.77
N LYS A 140 -16.84 -4.52 -11.66
CA LYS A 140 -16.15 -4.79 -10.40
C LYS A 140 -15.05 -3.75 -10.20
N ILE A 141 -15.04 -3.13 -9.02
CA ILE A 141 -14.01 -2.16 -8.62
C ILE A 141 -13.48 -2.45 -7.21
N ILE A 142 -12.29 -1.96 -6.93
CA ILE A 142 -11.69 -1.90 -5.59
C ILE A 142 -11.29 -0.46 -5.31
N PHE A 143 -11.70 0.13 -4.19
CA PHE A 143 -11.27 1.48 -3.85
C PHE A 143 -9.78 1.53 -3.49
N PHE A 144 -9.06 2.46 -4.12
CA PHE A 144 -7.71 2.81 -3.75
C PHE A 144 -7.76 3.83 -2.61
N ILE A 145 -7.23 3.45 -1.44
CA ILE A 145 -7.25 4.28 -0.22
C ILE A 145 -5.82 4.57 0.20
N GLN A 146 -5.47 5.85 0.28
CA GLN A 146 -4.18 6.31 0.78
C GLN A 146 -4.28 6.68 2.25
N ARG A 147 -3.29 6.24 3.04
CA ARG A 147 -3.17 6.62 4.44
C ARG A 147 -2.57 8.04 4.53
N LEU A 148 -3.27 8.96 5.19
CA LEU A 148 -2.78 10.33 5.43
C LEU A 148 -2.10 10.47 6.80
N SER A 149 -2.56 9.71 7.81
CA SER A 149 -1.96 9.70 9.14
C SER A 149 -2.23 8.39 9.87
N HIS A 150 -1.85 8.29 11.15
CA HIS A 150 -2.10 7.08 11.94
C HIS A 150 -3.58 6.68 12.01
N ILE A 151 -4.49 7.66 11.93
CA ILE A 151 -5.95 7.50 12.08
C ILE A 151 -6.75 8.02 10.87
N LYS A 152 -6.11 8.71 9.91
CA LYS A 152 -6.80 9.30 8.74
C LYS A 152 -6.45 8.57 7.45
N TYR A 153 -7.48 8.30 6.64
CA TYR A 153 -7.41 7.66 5.34
C TYR A 153 -8.18 8.51 4.32
N ALA A 154 -7.79 8.45 3.05
CA ALA A 154 -8.46 9.13 1.97
C ALA A 154 -8.62 8.19 0.77
N VAL A 155 -9.83 8.15 0.20
CA VAL A 155 -10.06 7.46 -1.07
C VAL A 155 -9.42 8.31 -2.18
N LYS A 156 -8.55 7.69 -2.97
CA LYS A 156 -7.75 8.34 -4.02
C LYS A 156 -8.06 7.86 -5.41
N GLY A 157 -8.82 6.77 -5.55
CA GLY A 157 -9.15 6.21 -6.86
C GLY A 157 -9.82 4.86 -6.74
N VAL A 158 -9.82 4.13 -7.84
CA VAL A 158 -10.31 2.76 -7.94
C VAL A 158 -9.35 1.89 -8.76
N PHE A 159 -9.31 0.60 -8.47
CA PHE A 159 -8.78 -0.43 -9.35
C PHE A 159 -9.96 -1.09 -10.08
N CYS A 160 -9.82 -1.34 -11.37
CA CYS A 160 -10.79 -2.08 -12.18
C CYS A 160 -10.05 -3.03 -13.14
N HIS A 161 -10.76 -3.95 -13.77
CA HIS A 161 -10.15 -4.82 -14.79
C HIS A 161 -9.65 -3.97 -15.98
N GLU A 162 -8.62 -4.44 -16.69
CA GLU A 162 -8.05 -3.70 -17.83
C GLU A 162 -9.09 -3.44 -18.94
N ASN A 163 -9.96 -4.41 -19.20
CA ASN A 163 -11.06 -4.27 -20.16
C ASN A 163 -12.07 -3.17 -19.78
N ASP A 164 -12.22 -2.88 -18.49
CA ASP A 164 -13.18 -1.87 -18.00
C ASP A 164 -12.54 -0.48 -17.88
N LYS A 165 -11.24 -0.36 -18.16
CA LYS A 165 -10.45 0.86 -17.95
C LYS A 165 -11.10 2.10 -18.53
N GLU A 166 -11.50 2.03 -19.80
CA GLU A 166 -12.04 3.18 -20.52
C GLU A 166 -13.39 3.59 -19.95
N ILE A 167 -14.28 2.62 -19.70
CA ILE A 167 -15.61 2.87 -19.14
C ILE A 167 -15.50 3.44 -17.73
N VAL A 168 -14.65 2.86 -16.88
CA VAL A 168 -14.41 3.35 -15.52
C VAL A 168 -13.81 4.75 -15.54
N SER A 169 -12.85 5.02 -16.41
CA SER A 169 -12.25 6.35 -16.56
C SER A 169 -13.31 7.40 -16.99
N LEU A 170 -14.17 7.05 -17.94
CA LEU A 170 -15.26 7.91 -18.40
C LEU A 170 -16.30 8.15 -17.30
N LEU A 171 -16.67 7.14 -16.52
CA LEU A 171 -17.61 7.28 -15.41
C LEU A 171 -17.04 8.18 -14.30
N VAL A 172 -15.79 7.94 -13.89
CA VAL A 172 -15.09 8.78 -12.91
C VAL A 172 -15.03 10.23 -13.40
N SER A 173 -14.62 10.45 -14.64
CA SER A 173 -14.53 11.79 -15.23
C SER A 173 -15.89 12.47 -15.36
N GLY A 174 -16.90 11.78 -15.89
CA GLY A 174 -18.24 12.34 -16.13
C GLY A 174 -18.98 12.69 -14.85
N ILE A 175 -18.97 11.79 -13.86
CA ILE A 175 -19.54 12.07 -12.53
C ILE A 175 -18.76 13.20 -11.87
N TYR A 176 -17.43 13.21 -12.02
CA TYR A 176 -16.61 14.29 -11.49
C TYR A 176 -16.94 15.64 -12.14
N HIS A 177 -17.13 15.73 -13.45
CA HIS A 177 -17.52 16.97 -14.11
C HIS A 177 -18.88 17.47 -13.61
N LYS A 178 -19.87 16.59 -13.50
CA LYS A 178 -21.19 16.92 -12.93
C LYS A 178 -21.07 17.40 -11.49
N PHE A 179 -20.19 16.78 -10.71
CA PHE A 179 -19.88 17.16 -9.34
C PHE A 179 -19.16 18.50 -9.27
N ALA A 180 -18.20 18.76 -10.15
CA ALA A 180 -17.40 19.97 -10.14
C ALA A 180 -18.18 21.20 -10.58
N ILE A 181 -19.02 21.06 -11.60
CA ILE A 181 -19.91 22.12 -12.08
C ILE A 181 -20.87 22.54 -10.97
N LYS A 182 -21.43 21.60 -10.19
CA LYS A 182 -22.36 21.90 -9.11
C LYS A 182 -21.72 22.49 -7.84
N ASN A 183 -20.41 22.31 -7.64
CA ASN A 183 -19.77 22.57 -6.34
C ASN A 183 -18.59 23.54 -6.38
N PHE A 184 -18.02 23.84 -7.54
CA PHE A 184 -16.81 24.67 -7.67
C PHE A 184 -16.92 25.81 -8.68
N LEU A 185 -17.94 25.84 -9.54
CA LEU A 185 -18.22 27.00 -10.37
C LEU A 185 -19.21 27.91 -9.64
N PRO A 186 -18.95 29.23 -9.51
CA PRO A 186 -19.96 30.16 -9.05
C PRO A 186 -21.13 30.15 -10.03
N ASN A 187 -22.36 30.11 -9.51
CA ASN A 187 -23.59 30.27 -10.30
C ASN A 187 -23.56 31.57 -11.11
#